data_AF-A0A2G9N3K2-F1
#
_entry.id   AF-A0A2G9N3K2-F1
#
_cell.length_a   1.000
_cell.length_b   1.000
_cell.length_c   1.000
_cell.angle_alpha   90.00
_cell.angle_beta   90.00
_cell.angle_gamma   90.00
#
_symmetry.space_group_name_H-M   'P 1'
#
loop_
_entity.id
_entity.type
_entity.pdbx_description
1 polymer ?
#
loop_
_entity_poly.entity_id
_entity_poly.type
_entity_poly.pdbx_seq_one_letter_code
_entity_poly.pdbx_strand_id
1 'polypeptide(L)' 'MNCAVCGGTATKLNIEKQPVCSRHVKSKAKAPACPDCKLPMMIRAGKYGAFWGCMAFPSCNGIKKI' A
#
# COMPACT_ATOMS: atom_id res chain seq x y z
N MET A 1 -20.93 -5.11 -0.30
CA MET A 1 -19.49 -5.40 -0.46
C MET A 1 -18.79 -5.19 0.88
N ASN A 2 -17.70 -5.92 1.14
CA ASN A 2 -16.90 -5.80 2.37
C ASN A 2 -15.76 -4.80 2.18
N CYS A 3 -15.36 -4.14 3.27
CA CYS A 3 -14.27 -3.17 3.29
C CYS A 3 -12.94 -3.90 3.10
N ALA A 4 -12.18 -3.50 2.08
CA ALA A 4 -10.89 -4.08 1.73
C ALA A 4 -9.80 -3.93 2.81
N VAL A 5 -10.04 -3.12 3.86
CA VAL A 5 -9.09 -2.84 4.93
C VAL A 5 -9.44 -3.57 6.23
N CYS A 6 -10.72 -3.63 6.60
CA CYS A 6 -11.15 -4.17 7.90
C CYS A 6 -12.26 -5.23 7.83
N GLY A 7 -12.65 -5.67 6.64
CA GLY A 7 -13.67 -6.72 6.44
C GLY A 7 -15.11 -6.34 6.78
N GLY A 8 -15.35 -5.16 7.36
CA GLY A 8 -16.70 -4.66 7.68
C GLY A 8 -17.50 -4.23 6.45
N THR A 9 -18.64 -3.57 6.64
CA THR A 9 -19.47 -3.09 5.53
C THR A 9 -18.78 -1.95 4.76
N ALA A 10 -18.54 -2.15 3.45
CA ALA A 10 -18.08 -1.09 2.58
C ALA A 10 -19.24 -0.18 2.18
N THR A 11 -19.04 1.13 2.33
CA THR A 11 -20.06 2.15 2.01
C THR A 11 -19.58 3.14 0.96
N LYS A 12 -18.27 3.18 0.66
CA LYS A 12 -17.68 4.09 -0.32
C LYS A 12 -16.56 3.40 -1.10
N LEU A 13 -16.14 4.03 -2.18
CA LEU A 13 -14.91 3.68 -2.89
C LEU A 13 -13.80 4.65 -2.46
N ASN A 14 -12.57 4.15 -2.28
CA ASN A 14 -11.40 5.02 -2.13
C ASN A 14 -10.98 5.60 -3.51
N ILE A 15 -9.88 6.38 -3.52
CA ILE A 15 -9.34 7.01 -4.74
C ILE A 15 -8.91 5.95 -5.78
N GLU A 16 -8.57 4.74 -5.32
CA GLU A 16 -8.16 3.59 -6.15
C GLU A 16 -9.36 2.70 -6.54
N LYS A 17 -10.60 3.19 -6.36
CA LYS A 17 -11.84 2.47 -6.65
C LYS A 17 -12.03 1.16 -5.88
N GLN A 18 -11.40 1.02 -4.70
CA GLN A 18 -11.57 -0.13 -3.83
C GLN A 18 -12.73 0.07 -2.84
N PRO A 19 -13.55 -0.96 -2.55
CA PRO A 19 -14.66 -0.89 -1.60
C PRO A 19 -14.14 -0.74 -0.16
N VAL A 20 -14.41 0.40 0.45
CA VAL A 20 -13.96 0.76 1.81
C VAL A 20 -15.12 1.31 2.65
N CYS A 21 -14.99 1.23 3.97
CA CYS A 21 -15.93 1.87 4.88
C CYS A 21 -15.62 3.38 5.01
N SER A 22 -16.57 4.14 5.54
CA SER A 22 -16.44 5.58 5.78
C SER A 22 -15.20 5.97 6.60
N ARG A 23 -14.73 5.07 7.48
CA ARG A 23 -13.50 5.25 8.28
C ARG A 23 -12.21 5.06 7.48
N HIS A 24 -12.23 4.29 6.39
CA HIS A 24 -11.05 3.93 5.59
C HIS A 24 -11.08 4.54 4.18
N VAL A 25 -11.67 5.73 4.01
CA VAL A 25 -11.78 6.41 2.69
C VAL A 25 -10.51 7.13 2.25
N LYS A 26 -9.63 7.52 3.19
CA LYS A 26 -8.46 8.39 2.95
C LYS A 26 -7.13 7.63 2.79
N SER A 27 -7.09 6.49 2.10
CA SER A 27 -5.81 5.81 1.82
C SER A 27 -5.11 6.42 0.60
N LYS A 28 -4.40 7.54 0.78
CA LYS A 28 -3.42 7.99 -0.23
C LYS A 28 -2.10 7.27 0.03
N ALA A 29 -1.87 6.13 -0.62
CA ALA A 29 -0.51 5.62 -0.75
C ALA A 29 0.05 6.11 -2.10
N LYS A 30 0.72 7.28 -2.12
CA LYS A 30 1.64 7.61 -3.23
C LYS A 30 2.90 6.76 -3.07
N ALA A 31 2.73 5.46 -3.24
CA ALA A 31 3.79 4.49 -3.28
C ALA A 31 4.47 4.58 -4.66
N PRO A 32 5.80 4.77 -4.74
CA PRO A 32 6.50 4.58 -6.00
C PRO A 32 6.35 3.11 -6.43
N ALA A 33 6.24 2.88 -7.74
CA ALA A 33 6.31 1.53 -8.28
C ALA A 33 7.74 1.01 -8.15
N CYS A 34 7.87 -0.26 -7.79
CA CYS A 34 9.15 -0.95 -7.76
C CYS A 34 9.69 -1.14 -9.18
N PRO A 35 10.99 -0.93 -9.44
CA PRO A 35 11.58 -1.13 -10.76
C PRO A 35 11.55 -2.60 -11.22
N ASP A 36 11.63 -3.56 -10.29
CA ASP A 36 11.69 -4.99 -10.62
C ASP A 36 10.31 -5.61 -10.80
N CYS A 37 9.43 -5.37 -9.82
CA CYS A 37 8.11 -6.03 -9.73
C CYS A 37 6.97 -5.18 -10.31
N LYS A 38 7.20 -3.87 -10.57
CA LYS A 38 6.17 -2.84 -10.90
C LYS A 38 5.01 -2.71 -9.91
N LEU A 39 5.04 -3.45 -8.81
CA LEU A 39 4.08 -3.36 -7.71
C LEU A 39 4.33 -2.10 -6.87
N PRO A 40 3.31 -1.63 -6.15
CA PRO A 40 3.47 -0.51 -5.23
C PRO A 40 4.48 -0.84 -4.11
N MET A 41 5.31 0.13 -3.76
CA MET A 41 6.23 0.03 -2.62
C MET A 41 5.61 0.63 -1.35
N MET A 42 5.91 0.05 -0.20
CA MET A 42 5.51 0.60 1.11
C MET A 42 6.72 1.20 1.83
N ILE A 43 6.49 2.22 2.66
CA ILE A 43 7.53 2.73 3.56
C ILE A 43 7.74 1.71 4.69
N ARG A 44 8.98 1.23 4.83
CA ARG A 44 9.44 0.38 5.94
C ARG A 44 10.50 1.13 6.73
N ALA A 45 10.53 0.93 8.04
CA ALA A 45 11.59 1.45 8.90
C ALA A 45 12.71 0.41 9.03
N GLY A 46 13.94 0.82 8.76
CA GLY A 46 15.14 0.01 8.98
C GLY A 46 16.13 0.70 9.91
N LYS A 47 17.25 0.02 10.18
CA LYS A 47 18.34 0.53 11.05
C LYS A 47 18.84 1.93 10.65
N TYR A 48 18.78 2.26 9.37
CA TYR A 48 19.30 3.53 8.82
C TYR A 48 18.20 4.55 8.48
N GLY A 49 16.94 4.28 8.88
CA GLY A 49 15.79 5.15 8.59
C GLY A 49 14.74 4.48 7.71
N ALA A 50 13.77 5.30 7.28
CA ALA A 50 12.67 4.85 6.45
C ALA A 50 13.11 4.64 4.99
N PHE A 51 12.61 3.58 4.35
CA PHE A 51 12.91 3.24 2.95
C PHE A 51 11.66 2.67 2.26
N TRP A 52 11.61 2.75 0.94
CA TRP A 52 10.57 2.09 0.14
C TRP A 52 10.95 0.62 -0.09
N GLY A 53 10.11 -0.32 0.32
CA GLY A 53 10.25 -1.75 0.01
C GLY A 53 9.12 -2.25 -0.89
N CYS A 54 9.40 -3.12 -1.88
CA CYS A 54 8.35 -3.77 -2.69
C CYS A 54 7.37 -4.51 -1.76
N MET A 55 6.07 -4.38 -2.05
CA MET A 55 5.02 -5.04 -1.28
C MET A 55 5.10 -6.58 -1.38
N ALA A 56 5.71 -7.11 -2.44
CA ALA A 56 5.86 -8.55 -2.67
C ALA A 56 7.11 -9.18 -2.01
N PHE A 57 7.75 -8.55 -1.04
CA PHE A 57 8.82 -9.20 -0.26
C PHE A 57 8.26 -10.44 0.48
N PRO A 58 8.91 -11.63 0.45
CA PRO A 58 10.27 -11.95 0.00
C PRO A 58 10.42 -12.31 -1.49
N SER A 59 9.32 -12.43 -2.23
CA SER A 59 9.34 -12.76 -3.66
C SER A 59 9.96 -11.65 -4.52
N CYS A 60 9.98 -10.41 -4.03
CA CYS A 60 10.73 -9.31 -4.62
C CYS A 60 11.48 -8.52 -3.54
N ASN A 61 12.80 -8.41 -3.72
CA ASN A 61 13.72 -7.68 -2.83
C ASN A 61 13.97 -6.23 -3.27
N GLY A 62 13.10 -5.67 -4.12
CA GLY A 62 13.23 -4.31 -4.61
C GLY A 62 13.13 -3.30 -3.46
N ILE A 63 14.18 -2.49 -3.30
CA ILE A 63 14.29 -1.43 -2.29
C ILE A 63 14.62 -0.13 -3.01
N LYS A 64 13.97 0.97 -2.59
CA LYS A 64 14.24 2.31 -3.10
C LYS A 64 14.43 3.26 -1.92
N LYS A 65 15.43 4.13 -2.02
CA LYS A 65 15.62 5.19 -1.02
C LYS A 65 14.45 6.17 -1.11
N ILE A 66 13.99 6.64 0.05
CA ILE A 66 12.93 7.64 0.15
C ILE A 66 13.42 9.00 -0.31
#